data_AF-A0A9Q0YU02-F1
#
_entry.id   AF-A0A9Q0YU02-F1
#
_cell.length_a   1.000
_cell.length_b   1.000
_cell.length_c   1.000
_cell.angle_alpha   90.00
_cell.angle_beta   90.00
_cell.angle_gamma   90.00
#
_symmetry.space_group_name_H-M   'P 1'
#
loop_
_entity.id
_entity.type
_entity.pdbx_description
1 polymer ?
#
loop_
_entity_poly.entity_id
_entity_poly.type
_entity_poly.pdbx_seq_one_letter_code
_entity_poly.pdbx_strand_id
1 'polypeptide(L)'
;MPSGLTRCVRENPHGEIIISELKKGCNCSSLALSLMLKRLFPSTTVVRRRFKGKKERFFQGIEIIQKEIMVDQVYTTLSELKKFIPPDVLLMQSDSEGKLLLHIPSNLSMNGNTVLKTLKLSTTDWELWVRERKVNLSNFDIDNTFRASRVYLNIVLDITRKISLCEGIPYEESLFQKSRCLKENIQHIEHSEGKPRYVVRSRACKQVVDWLSKLNTCVTCRRVNRYRKPQEEIIEDSDDGDMTILLEKCFPYASDDMKILLKAQQDVLQAKGATGRRYGNDVISICQSLRLRSPLGYEFLRRSGILILPTRRHLKRYTNVVLKDIPTCTESSNAPSKAGKHTMNKEVGKLKGKVKKSKGVKRKRGKRKMNKKKGKGKGKGKKSKRVQWPCGGCCNECSVDCVCCDSCSIWFHYQCLGLNGDEAELEGEEWLCSECKSKKADGDVA
;
A
#
# COMPACT_ATOMS: atom_id res chain seq x y z
N MET A 1 -25.23 10.99 -3.38
CA MET A 1 -25.22 9.51 -3.45
C MET A 1 -24.47 9.09 -4.71
N PRO A 2 -23.93 7.86 -4.81
CA PRO A 2 -23.41 7.36 -6.08
C PRO A 2 -24.51 7.49 -7.14
N SER A 3 -24.18 8.04 -8.30
CA SER A 3 -25.15 8.31 -9.37
C SER A 3 -25.98 7.08 -9.76
N GLY A 4 -25.36 5.89 -9.75
CA GLY A 4 -26.05 4.61 -9.94
C GLY A 4 -27.04 4.23 -8.84
N LEU A 5 -26.80 4.66 -7.59
CA LEU A 5 -27.72 4.39 -6.48
C LEU A 5 -29.01 5.17 -6.64
N THR A 6 -28.91 6.46 -7.01
CA THR A 6 -30.07 7.32 -7.25
C THR A 6 -30.96 6.80 -8.38
N ARG A 7 -30.36 6.15 -9.39
CA ARG A 7 -31.09 5.58 -10.54
C ARG A 7 -31.83 4.30 -10.18
N CYS A 8 -31.14 3.27 -9.67
CA CYS A 8 -31.79 2.00 -9.30
C CYS A 8 -32.94 2.18 -8.30
N VAL A 9 -32.78 3.13 -7.39
CA VAL A 9 -33.77 3.43 -6.36
C VAL A 9 -35.11 3.92 -6.93
N ARG A 10 -35.14 4.52 -8.12
CA ARG A 10 -36.38 5.01 -8.74
C ARG A 10 -37.24 3.91 -9.35
N GLU A 11 -36.65 2.77 -9.71
CA GLU A 11 -37.31 1.75 -10.54
C GLU A 11 -37.96 0.63 -9.72
N ASN A 12 -37.78 0.59 -8.38
CA ASN A 12 -38.25 -0.52 -7.55
C ASN A 12 -39.05 -0.05 -6.31
N PRO A 13 -40.40 0.01 -6.38
CA PRO A 13 -41.25 0.55 -5.30
C PRO A 13 -41.36 -0.36 -4.07
N HIS A 14 -40.90 -1.62 -4.16
CA HIS A 14 -40.98 -2.57 -3.04
C HIS A 14 -39.84 -2.42 -2.02
N GLY A 15 -38.99 -1.40 -2.14
CA GLY A 15 -37.90 -1.13 -1.20
C GLY A 15 -36.79 -2.19 -1.19
N GLU A 16 -36.77 -3.09 -2.18
CA GLU A 16 -35.70 -4.06 -2.38
C GLU A 16 -34.69 -3.55 -3.41
N ILE A 17 -33.40 -3.52 -3.05
CA ILE A 17 -32.33 -3.18 -3.99
C ILE A 17 -31.48 -4.41 -4.32
N ILE A 18 -31.31 -4.69 -5.61
CA ILE A 18 -30.44 -5.77 -6.11
C ILE A 18 -29.05 -5.21 -6.40
N ILE A 19 -28.01 -5.81 -5.80
CA ILE A 19 -26.62 -5.34 -5.97
C ILE A 19 -26.17 -5.35 -7.44
N SER A 20 -26.60 -6.34 -8.22
CA SER A 20 -26.20 -6.47 -9.62
C SER A 20 -26.70 -5.31 -10.48
N GLU A 21 -27.85 -4.73 -10.13
CA GLU A 21 -28.41 -3.57 -10.84
C GLU A 21 -27.66 -2.30 -10.47
N LEU A 22 -27.37 -2.10 -9.18
CA LEU A 22 -26.55 -0.98 -8.72
C LEU A 22 -25.16 -0.97 -9.38
N LYS A 23 -24.58 -2.16 -9.57
CA LYS A 23 -23.26 -2.32 -10.18
C LYS A 23 -23.22 -1.82 -11.63
N LYS A 24 -24.34 -1.81 -12.35
CA LYS A 24 -24.38 -1.29 -13.74
C LYS A 24 -24.04 0.20 -13.83
N GLY A 25 -24.19 0.95 -12.73
CA GLY A 25 -23.90 2.39 -12.66
C GLY A 25 -22.76 2.79 -11.72
N CYS A 26 -21.98 1.84 -11.18
CA CYS A 26 -20.87 2.12 -10.24
C CYS A 26 -19.66 1.27 -10.62
N ASN A 27 -18.46 1.86 -10.64
CA ASN A 27 -17.19 1.14 -10.84
C ASN A 27 -16.73 0.37 -9.58
N CYS A 28 -17.68 0.08 -8.69
CA CYS A 28 -17.45 -0.33 -7.32
C CYS A 28 -17.66 -1.84 -7.22
N SER A 29 -16.85 -2.53 -6.42
CA SER A 29 -17.07 -3.96 -6.18
C SER A 29 -18.43 -4.20 -5.51
N SER A 30 -19.05 -5.36 -5.74
CA SER A 30 -20.32 -5.74 -5.08
C SER A 30 -20.20 -5.72 -3.56
N LEU A 31 -19.03 -6.09 -3.02
CA LEU A 31 -18.76 -6.01 -1.59
C LEU A 31 -18.71 -4.55 -1.10
N ALA A 32 -18.10 -3.66 -1.88
CA ALA A 32 -18.06 -2.24 -1.56
C ALA A 32 -19.47 -1.63 -1.51
N LEU A 33 -20.28 -1.86 -2.55
CA LEU A 33 -21.69 -1.42 -2.57
C LEU A 33 -22.48 -1.95 -1.37
N SER A 34 -22.29 -3.23 -1.03
CA SER A 34 -22.92 -3.84 0.15
C SER A 34 -22.57 -3.13 1.45
N LEU A 35 -21.31 -2.72 1.62
CA LEU A 35 -20.86 -2.02 2.83
C LEU A 35 -21.39 -0.58 2.85
N MET A 36 -21.42 0.11 1.71
CA MET A 36 -22.00 1.45 1.59
C MET A 36 -23.48 1.46 1.95
N LEU A 37 -24.27 0.52 1.42
CA LEU A 37 -25.70 0.42 1.72
C LEU A 37 -25.95 0.22 3.21
N LYS A 38 -25.25 -0.72 3.85
CA LYS A 38 -25.38 -0.95 5.30
C LYS A 38 -24.99 0.27 6.13
N ARG A 39 -24.01 1.05 5.67
CA ARG A 39 -23.57 2.27 6.38
C ARG A 39 -24.54 3.42 6.20
N LEU A 40 -25.15 3.55 5.02
CA LEU A 40 -26.17 4.55 4.72
C LEU A 40 -27.50 4.25 5.41
N PHE A 41 -27.85 2.97 5.49
CA PHE A 41 -29.13 2.47 5.95
C PHE A 41 -28.88 1.34 6.96
N PRO A 42 -28.57 1.67 8.23
CA PRO A 42 -28.20 0.68 9.25
C PRO A 42 -29.27 -0.39 9.53
N SER A 43 -30.54 -0.06 9.31
CA SER A 43 -31.69 -0.96 9.44
C SER A 43 -31.82 -2.00 8.31
N THR A 44 -30.96 -1.92 7.29
CA THR A 44 -31.08 -2.78 6.09
C THR A 44 -30.73 -4.23 6.38
N THR A 45 -31.64 -5.14 6.05
CA THR A 45 -31.40 -6.58 6.08
C THR A 45 -30.88 -7.06 4.73
N VAL A 46 -29.99 -8.06 4.73
CA VAL A 46 -29.41 -8.62 3.50
C VAL A 46 -29.89 -10.05 3.35
N VAL A 47 -30.69 -10.28 2.31
CA VAL A 47 -31.23 -11.61 1.97
C VAL A 47 -30.52 -12.13 0.72
N ARG A 48 -30.21 -13.42 0.68
CA ARG A 48 -29.67 -14.08 -0.52
C ARG A 48 -30.80 -14.85 -1.20
N ARG A 49 -31.12 -14.52 -2.45
CA ARG A 49 -32.14 -15.23 -3.24
C ARG A 49 -31.60 -15.55 -4.62
N ARG A 50 -32.18 -16.53 -5.31
CA ARG A 50 -31.90 -16.75 -6.73
C ARG A 50 -32.67 -15.73 -7.55
N PHE A 51 -31.99 -14.98 -8.40
CA PHE A 51 -32.57 -14.03 -9.35
C PHE A 51 -31.98 -14.33 -10.73
N LYS A 52 -32.84 -14.60 -11.71
CA LYS A 52 -32.43 -15.00 -13.08
C LYS A 52 -31.38 -16.14 -13.07
N GLY A 53 -31.61 -17.15 -12.24
CA GLY A 53 -30.73 -18.33 -12.12
C GLY A 53 -29.43 -18.12 -11.31
N LYS A 54 -29.08 -16.88 -10.94
CA LYS A 54 -27.87 -16.57 -10.15
C LYS A 54 -28.20 -16.27 -8.69
N LYS A 55 -27.33 -16.66 -7.76
CA LYS A 55 -27.46 -16.27 -6.34
C LYS A 55 -27.08 -14.80 -6.19
N GLU A 56 -28.08 -13.96 -5.91
CA GLU A 56 -27.93 -12.51 -5.75
C GLU A 56 -28.15 -12.08 -4.29
N ARG A 57 -27.66 -10.89 -3.94
CA ARG A 57 -27.90 -10.24 -2.64
C ARG A 57 -28.94 -9.13 -2.80
N PHE A 58 -30.01 -9.26 -2.04
CA PHE A 58 -31.10 -8.30 -1.92
C PHE A 58 -30.96 -7.52 -0.62
N PHE A 59 -31.14 -6.21 -0.69
CA PHE A 59 -31.13 -5.32 0.45
C PHE A 59 -32.56 -4.88 0.70
N GLN A 60 -33.12 -5.26 1.85
CA GLN A 60 -34.50 -4.98 2.26
C GLN A 60 -34.53 -4.04 3.46
N GLY A 61 -35.65 -3.37 3.69
CA GLY A 61 -35.76 -2.38 4.77
C GLY A 61 -34.99 -1.09 4.46
N ILE A 62 -34.63 -0.89 3.19
CA ILE A 62 -34.24 0.43 2.71
C ILE A 62 -35.53 1.18 2.47
N GLU A 63 -36.01 1.86 3.51
CA GLU A 63 -36.98 2.94 3.35
C GLU A 63 -36.25 4.08 2.64
N ILE A 64 -36.13 3.97 1.32
CA ILE A 64 -35.97 5.18 0.53
C ILE A 64 -37.25 5.94 0.82
N ILE A 65 -37.09 7.14 1.36
CA ILE A 65 -38.15 8.14 1.41
C ILE A 65 -38.49 8.42 -0.06
N GLN A 66 -39.27 7.54 -0.68
CA GLN A 66 -40.17 7.83 -1.78
C GLN A 66 -41.31 8.67 -1.19
N LYS A 67 -40.98 9.71 -0.40
CA LYS A 67 -41.78 10.92 -0.52
C LYS A 67 -41.65 11.19 -1.99
N GLU A 68 -42.77 11.06 -2.68
CA GLU A 68 -42.96 11.56 -4.02
C GLU A 68 -42.02 12.74 -4.16
N ILE A 69 -41.25 12.76 -5.23
CA ILE A 69 -40.72 14.02 -5.73
C ILE A 69 -41.97 14.79 -6.21
N MET A 70 -42.85 15.13 -5.26
CA MET A 70 -43.98 16.03 -5.31
C MET A 70 -43.30 17.32 -5.66
N VAL A 71 -43.28 17.61 -6.96
CA VAL A 71 -42.80 18.84 -7.61
C VAL A 71 -42.02 19.70 -6.61
N ASP A 72 -40.81 19.24 -6.24
CA ASP A 72 -40.08 19.91 -5.15
C ASP A 72 -39.88 21.34 -5.63
N GLN A 73 -40.39 22.31 -4.87
CA GLN A 73 -40.33 23.71 -5.26
C GLN A 73 -38.86 24.06 -5.44
N VAL A 74 -38.45 24.22 -6.69
CA VAL A 74 -37.12 24.69 -7.01
C VAL A 74 -37.08 26.15 -6.62
N TYR A 75 -36.33 26.44 -5.56
CA TYR A 75 -36.14 27.80 -5.09
C TYR A 75 -35.26 28.55 -6.08
N THR A 76 -35.64 29.79 -6.39
CA THR A 76 -34.87 30.64 -7.32
C THR A 76 -33.59 31.16 -6.67
N THR A 77 -33.55 31.23 -5.32
CA THR A 77 -32.40 31.75 -4.57
C THR A 77 -32.05 30.88 -3.35
N LEU A 78 -30.76 30.78 -3.02
CA LEU A 78 -30.30 30.08 -1.80
C LEU A 78 -30.77 30.76 -0.50
N SER A 79 -31.19 32.03 -0.56
CA SER A 79 -31.71 32.74 0.61
C SER A 79 -33.01 32.13 1.13
N GLU A 80 -33.85 31.58 0.26
CA GLU A 80 -35.09 30.90 0.64
C GLU A 80 -34.81 29.60 1.40
N LEU A 81 -33.71 28.93 1.08
CA LEU A 81 -33.28 27.70 1.76
C LEU A 81 -32.91 27.90 3.23
N LYS A 82 -32.60 29.14 3.66
CA LYS A 82 -32.23 29.44 5.05
C LYS A 82 -33.29 29.01 6.06
N LYS A 83 -34.57 29.07 5.66
CA LYS A 83 -35.72 28.68 6.50
C LYS A 83 -35.78 27.17 6.77
N PHE A 84 -35.08 26.36 5.98
CA PHE A 84 -35.06 24.90 6.10
C PHE A 84 -33.77 24.36 6.70
N ILE A 85 -32.82 25.23 7.07
CA ILE A 85 -31.60 24.82 7.75
C ILE A 85 -31.98 24.33 9.15
N PRO A 86 -31.63 23.09 9.52
CA PRO A 86 -31.86 22.58 10.87
C PRO A 86 -31.11 23.40 11.93
N PRO A 87 -31.64 23.52 13.17
CA PRO A 87 -31.06 24.35 14.22
C PRO A 87 -29.67 23.88 14.69
N ASP A 88 -29.32 22.60 14.47
CA ASP A 88 -27.99 22.05 14.77
C ASP A 88 -26.91 22.46 13.74
N VAL A 89 -27.31 23.12 12.65
CA VAL A 89 -26.40 23.59 11.59
C VAL A 89 -26.20 25.10 11.72
N LEU A 90 -24.95 25.49 11.94
CA LEU A 90 -24.59 26.90 12.11
C LEU A 90 -24.51 27.59 10.75
N LEU A 91 -25.40 28.55 10.51
CA LEU A 91 -25.34 29.43 9.34
C LEU A 91 -24.34 30.56 9.61
N MET A 92 -23.22 30.57 8.88
CA MET A 92 -22.16 31.57 9.10
C MET A 92 -22.36 32.82 8.25
N GLN A 93 -22.62 32.64 6.95
CA GLN A 93 -22.66 33.75 6.02
C GLN A 93 -23.46 33.39 4.77
N SER A 94 -24.20 34.37 4.27
CA SER A 94 -24.66 34.42 2.88
C SER A 94 -23.71 35.38 2.19
N ASP A 95 -22.89 34.90 1.26
CA ASP A 95 -22.04 35.83 0.52
C ASP A 95 -22.89 36.65 -0.47
N SER A 96 -22.33 37.77 -0.93
CA SER A 96 -22.93 38.60 -1.98
C SER A 96 -23.02 37.87 -3.33
N GLU A 97 -22.29 36.76 -3.49
CA GLU A 97 -22.28 35.91 -4.69
C GLU A 97 -23.40 34.86 -4.69
N GLY A 98 -24.26 34.85 -3.67
CA GLY A 98 -25.38 33.94 -3.57
C GLY A 98 -24.99 32.51 -3.17
N LYS A 99 -23.86 32.31 -2.50
CA LYS A 99 -23.46 31.04 -1.86
C LYS A 99 -23.84 31.03 -0.38
N LEU A 100 -24.13 29.82 0.10
CA LEU A 100 -24.51 29.58 1.48
C LEU A 100 -23.37 28.82 2.19
N LEU A 101 -22.86 29.40 3.29
CA LEU A 101 -21.83 28.78 4.11
C LEU A 101 -22.43 28.18 5.39
N LEU A 102 -22.43 26.85 5.47
CA LEU A 102 -22.99 26.10 6.60
C LEU A 102 -21.87 25.39 7.37
N HIS A 103 -21.94 25.38 8.70
CA HIS A 103 -21.03 24.62 9.56
C HIS A 103 -21.81 23.56 10.32
N ILE A 104 -21.43 22.31 10.09
CA ILE A 104 -22.00 21.14 10.78
C ILE A 104 -20.98 20.66 11.81
N PRO A 105 -21.30 20.72 13.12
CA PRO A 105 -20.42 20.15 14.14
C PRO A 105 -20.30 18.64 13.95
N SER A 106 -19.08 18.10 14.10
CA SER A 106 -18.86 16.65 14.15
C SER A 106 -18.84 16.15 15.59
N ASN A 107 -18.96 14.83 15.76
CA ASN A 107 -18.81 14.19 17.06
C ASN A 107 -17.33 14.04 17.51
N LEU A 108 -16.38 14.65 16.80
CA LEU A 108 -14.95 14.58 17.10
C LEU A 108 -14.43 15.96 17.52
N SER A 109 -13.82 16.03 18.70
CA SER A 109 -13.01 17.17 19.11
C SER A 109 -11.52 16.89 18.92
N MET A 110 -10.77 17.93 18.57
CA MET A 110 -9.33 17.88 18.33
C MET A 110 -8.65 19.03 19.06
N ASN A 111 -7.74 18.70 19.98
CA ASN A 111 -7.07 19.65 20.86
C ASN A 111 -8.07 20.56 21.60
N GLY A 112 -9.16 19.98 22.10
CA GLY A 112 -10.22 20.70 22.81
C GLY A 112 -11.26 21.40 21.91
N ASN A 113 -11.03 21.48 20.60
CA ASN A 113 -11.95 22.17 19.67
C ASN A 113 -12.80 21.16 18.89
N THR A 114 -14.12 21.34 18.86
CA THR A 114 -15.02 20.56 18.00
C THR A 114 -14.66 20.74 16.52
N VAL A 115 -14.45 19.64 15.81
CA VAL A 115 -14.15 19.73 14.37
C VAL A 115 -15.44 20.05 13.62
N LEU A 116 -15.42 21.15 12.87
CA LEU A 116 -16.52 21.56 12.00
C LEU A 116 -16.33 20.99 10.58
N LYS A 117 -17.43 20.52 10.00
CA LYS A 117 -17.58 20.23 8.58
C LYS A 117 -18.22 21.44 7.92
N THR A 118 -17.50 22.13 7.05
CA THR A 118 -17.96 23.35 6.39
C THR A 118 -18.49 23.01 5.01
N LEU A 119 -19.76 23.30 4.76
CA LEU A 119 -20.40 23.18 3.46
C LEU A 119 -20.48 24.54 2.79
N LYS A 120 -20.04 24.60 1.53
CA LYS A 120 -20.27 25.73 0.64
C LYS A 120 -21.28 25.28 -0.41
N LEU A 121 -22.49 25.81 -0.35
CA LEU A 121 -23.52 25.53 -1.35
C LEU A 121 -23.54 26.66 -2.37
N SER A 122 -23.51 26.33 -3.66
CA SER A 122 -23.83 27.23 -4.76
C SER A 122 -25.19 26.84 -5.35
N THR A 123 -25.63 27.50 -6.42
CA THR A 123 -26.86 27.13 -7.12
C THR A 123 -26.75 25.82 -7.91
N THR A 124 -25.54 25.40 -8.27
CA THR A 124 -25.30 24.26 -9.18
C THR A 124 -24.46 23.15 -8.57
N ASP A 125 -23.67 23.46 -7.55
CA ASP A 125 -22.76 22.53 -6.91
C ASP A 125 -22.64 22.77 -5.40
N TRP A 126 -21.94 21.86 -4.74
CA TRP A 126 -21.57 22.01 -3.35
C TRP A 126 -20.16 21.51 -3.08
N GLU A 127 -19.51 22.11 -2.09
CA GLU A 127 -18.19 21.70 -1.63
C GLU A 127 -18.19 21.36 -0.14
N LEU A 128 -17.43 20.34 0.22
CA LEU A 128 -17.17 19.98 1.61
C LEU A 128 -15.75 20.36 2.00
N TRP A 129 -15.61 21.05 3.12
CA TRP A 129 -14.35 21.44 3.72
C TRP A 129 -14.27 20.91 5.15
N VAL A 130 -13.11 20.38 5.52
CA VAL A 130 -12.83 19.93 6.89
C VAL A 130 -11.47 20.47 7.27
N ARG A 131 -11.41 21.24 8.37
CA ARG A 131 -10.17 21.90 8.84
C ARG A 131 -9.48 22.69 7.73
N GLU A 132 -10.24 23.57 7.08
CA GLU A 132 -9.76 24.46 5.99
C GLU A 132 -9.20 23.71 4.77
N ARG A 133 -9.49 22.41 4.63
CA ARG A 133 -9.10 21.63 3.47
C ARG A 133 -10.32 21.12 2.72
N LYS A 134 -10.34 21.39 1.42
CA LYS A 134 -11.35 20.86 0.50
C LYS A 134 -11.26 19.33 0.46
N VAL A 135 -12.37 18.67 0.76
CA VAL A 135 -12.54 17.23 0.61
C VAL A 135 -12.87 16.97 -0.86
N ASN A 136 -12.07 16.13 -1.50
CA ASN A 136 -12.36 15.72 -2.87
C ASN A 136 -13.43 14.62 -2.87
N LEU A 137 -14.68 15.03 -3.14
CA LEU A 137 -15.89 14.21 -3.12
C LEU A 137 -15.89 13.09 -4.18
N SER A 138 -15.19 13.27 -5.31
CA SER A 138 -15.10 12.23 -6.34
C SER A 138 -14.34 10.99 -5.88
N ASN A 139 -13.44 11.11 -4.89
CA ASN A 139 -12.79 9.96 -4.27
C ASN A 139 -13.74 9.08 -3.44
N PHE A 140 -14.97 9.54 -3.21
CA PHE A 140 -15.99 8.84 -2.43
C PHE A 140 -17.22 8.48 -3.28
N ASP A 141 -17.13 8.64 -4.60
CA ASP A 141 -18.25 8.48 -5.52
C ASP A 141 -19.48 9.32 -5.13
N ILE A 142 -19.23 10.52 -4.59
CA ILE A 142 -20.27 11.48 -4.22
C ILE A 142 -20.36 12.54 -5.31
N ASP A 143 -21.54 12.61 -5.94
CA ASP A 143 -21.88 13.71 -6.84
C ASP A 143 -21.94 15.04 -6.07
N ASN A 144 -21.22 16.04 -6.59
CA ASN A 144 -21.18 17.39 -6.04
C ASN A 144 -22.21 18.32 -6.71
N THR A 145 -23.05 17.84 -7.63
CA THR A 145 -24.15 18.64 -8.15
C THR A 145 -25.16 18.98 -7.05
N PHE A 146 -25.68 20.19 -7.12
CA PHE A 146 -26.68 20.70 -6.19
C PHE A 146 -27.80 21.38 -6.96
N ARG A 147 -29.03 21.22 -6.48
CA ARG A 147 -30.20 21.97 -6.94
C ARG A 147 -30.82 22.65 -5.74
N ALA A 148 -31.05 23.95 -5.83
CA ALA A 148 -31.60 24.76 -4.75
C ALA A 148 -33.04 24.33 -4.41
N SER A 149 -33.17 23.32 -3.56
CA SER A 149 -34.42 22.68 -3.19
C SER A 149 -34.30 22.08 -1.79
N ARG A 150 -35.42 21.94 -1.11
CA ARG A 150 -35.43 21.46 0.29
C ARG A 150 -34.93 20.02 0.37
N VAL A 151 -35.30 19.18 -0.60
CA VAL A 151 -34.90 17.77 -0.63
C VAL A 151 -33.38 17.65 -0.81
N TYR A 152 -32.79 18.38 -1.77
CA TYR A 152 -31.34 18.32 -1.98
C TYR A 152 -30.55 18.87 -0.80
N LEU A 153 -31.02 19.95 -0.15
CA LEU A 153 -30.40 20.46 1.07
C LEU A 153 -30.32 19.36 2.14
N ASN A 154 -31.45 18.71 2.43
CA ASN A 154 -31.49 17.62 3.42
C ASN A 154 -30.56 16.46 3.05
N ILE A 155 -30.53 16.06 1.77
CA ILE A 155 -29.63 15.01 1.28
C ILE A 155 -28.16 15.39 1.51
N VAL A 156 -27.75 16.62 1.16
CA VAL A 156 -26.38 17.09 1.34
C VAL A 156 -25.99 17.17 2.82
N LEU A 157 -26.90 17.67 3.68
CA LEU A 157 -26.70 17.71 5.12
C LEU A 157 -26.51 16.30 5.69
N ASP A 158 -27.36 15.35 5.30
CA ASP A 158 -27.29 13.97 5.78
C ASP A 158 -26.03 13.23 5.31
N ILE A 159 -25.65 13.40 4.04
CA ILE A 159 -24.38 12.90 3.51
C ILE A 159 -23.23 13.44 4.35
N THR A 160 -23.24 14.75 4.62
CA THR A 160 -22.17 15.41 5.36
C THR A 160 -22.09 14.94 6.81
N ARG A 161 -23.22 14.75 7.47
CA ARG A 161 -23.28 14.15 8.81
C ARG A 161 -22.66 12.75 8.82
N LYS A 162 -23.02 11.89 7.84
CA LYS A 162 -22.55 10.50 7.74
C LYS A 162 -21.09 10.34 7.32
N ILE A 163 -20.46 11.35 6.69
CA ILE A 163 -19.03 11.30 6.36
C ILE A 163 -18.19 11.23 7.63
N SER A 164 -17.51 10.10 7.83
CA SER A 164 -16.62 9.89 8.97
C SER A 164 -15.30 10.66 8.80
N LEU A 165 -14.89 11.35 9.88
CA LEU A 165 -13.59 12.01 9.94
C LEU A 165 -12.48 10.99 10.21
N CYS A 166 -11.29 11.29 9.72
CA CYS A 166 -10.09 10.54 10.10
C CYS A 166 -9.84 10.80 11.58
N GLU A 167 -9.59 9.75 12.36
CA GLU A 167 -9.22 9.87 13.78
C GLU A 167 -7.70 9.93 13.97
N GLY A 168 -6.92 9.49 12.98
CA GLY A 168 -5.47 9.32 13.13
C GLY A 168 -5.10 7.98 13.76
N ILE A 169 -3.80 7.66 13.77
CA ILE A 169 -3.31 6.42 14.37
C ILE A 169 -3.04 6.68 15.86
N PRO A 170 -3.30 5.74 16.77
CA PRO A 170 -2.86 5.86 18.17
C PRO A 170 -1.41 6.33 18.28
N TYR A 171 -1.14 7.26 19.19
CA TYR A 171 0.21 7.77 19.40
C TYR A 171 1.08 6.70 20.04
N GLU A 172 2.16 6.36 19.33
CA GLU A 172 3.30 5.63 19.86
C GLU A 172 4.52 6.54 19.73
N GLU A 173 5.38 6.59 20.76
CA GLU A 173 6.53 7.49 20.79
C GLU A 173 7.50 7.26 19.62
N SER A 174 7.63 6.00 19.19
CA SER A 174 8.42 5.58 18.02
C SER A 174 7.95 6.20 16.69
N LEU A 175 6.67 6.54 16.57
CA LEU A 175 6.09 7.09 15.33
C LEU A 175 6.36 8.59 15.17
N PHE A 176 6.62 9.30 16.27
CA PHE A 176 6.64 10.76 16.29
C PHE A 176 7.94 11.38 15.76
N GLN A 177 9.02 10.61 15.63
CA GLN A 177 10.32 11.12 15.17
C GLN A 177 10.33 11.55 13.68
N LYS A 178 9.19 11.43 12.96
CA LYS A 178 9.09 11.80 11.54
C LYS A 178 8.46 13.19 11.38
N SER A 179 9.21 14.12 10.78
CA SER A 179 8.81 15.52 10.48
C SER A 179 7.54 15.72 9.65
N ARG A 180 6.89 14.64 9.19
CA ARG A 180 5.71 14.66 8.33
C ARG A 180 4.41 14.35 9.07
N CYS A 181 4.48 14.19 10.38
CA CYS A 181 3.33 13.88 11.21
C CYS A 181 3.03 15.01 12.20
N LEU A 182 1.81 15.01 12.71
CA LEU A 182 1.32 15.89 13.77
C LEU A 182 0.82 15.01 14.90
N LYS A 183 1.18 15.35 16.14
CA LYS A 183 0.57 14.79 17.35
C LYS A 183 -0.62 15.67 17.69
N GLU A 184 -1.77 15.04 17.82
CA GLU A 184 -3.03 15.71 18.13
C GLU A 184 -3.69 14.95 19.28
N ASN A 185 -4.42 15.66 20.12
CA ASN A 185 -5.29 15.08 21.14
C ASN A 185 -6.71 14.99 20.56
N ILE A 186 -7.37 13.84 20.67
CA ILE A 186 -8.73 13.66 20.17
C ILE A 186 -9.66 13.10 21.23
N GLN A 187 -10.93 13.48 21.16
CA GLN A 187 -11.99 13.01 22.03
C GLN A 187 -13.31 12.93 21.26
N HIS A 188 -14.15 11.94 21.55
CA HIS A 188 -15.49 11.84 21.00
C HIS A 188 -16.48 12.52 21.94
N ILE A 189 -17.33 13.40 21.40
CA ILE A 189 -18.24 14.24 22.20
C ILE A 189 -19.41 13.42 22.76
N GLU A 190 -19.86 12.40 22.04
CA GLU A 190 -21.06 11.60 22.39
C GLU A 190 -20.85 10.69 23.61
N HIS A 191 -19.60 10.41 23.97
CA HIS A 191 -19.27 9.61 25.14
C HIS A 191 -18.68 10.55 26.19
N SER A 192 -19.50 10.98 27.16
CA SER A 192 -19.10 11.85 28.28
C SER A 192 -17.88 11.32 29.06
N GLU A 193 -17.63 10.02 29.00
CA GLU A 193 -16.51 9.34 29.63
C GLU A 193 -15.30 9.09 28.70
N GLY A 194 -15.39 9.52 27.44
CA GLY A 194 -14.34 9.30 26.45
C GLY A 194 -13.04 9.99 26.87
N LYS A 195 -12.09 9.22 27.41
CA LYS A 195 -10.77 9.75 27.79
C LYS A 195 -10.09 10.32 26.54
N PRO A 196 -9.56 11.56 26.60
CA PRO A 196 -8.82 12.12 25.48
C PRO A 196 -7.62 11.21 25.16
N ARG A 197 -7.44 10.90 23.88
CA ARG A 197 -6.32 10.06 23.42
C ARG A 197 -5.44 10.80 22.44
N TYR A 198 -4.13 10.59 22.56
CA TYR A 198 -3.18 11.14 21.60
C TYR A 198 -3.13 10.29 20.34
N VAL A 199 -3.12 10.95 19.20
CA VAL A 199 -3.02 10.33 17.88
C VAL A 199 -1.95 11.02 17.04
N VAL A 200 -1.43 10.27 16.08
CA VAL A 200 -0.51 10.74 15.05
C VAL A 200 -1.25 10.82 13.72
N ARG A 201 -1.21 11.99 13.07
CA ARG A 201 -1.74 12.19 11.73
C ARG A 201 -0.66 12.62 10.76
N SER A 202 -0.77 12.15 9.52
CA SER A 202 0.04 12.70 8.45
C SER A 202 -0.36 14.15 8.20
N ARG A 203 0.62 15.03 7.93
CA ARG A 203 0.34 16.38 7.40
C ARG A 203 -0.42 16.35 6.07
N ALA A 204 -0.34 15.24 5.32
CA ALA A 204 -1.10 14.97 4.11
C ALA A 204 -2.40 14.15 4.37
N CYS A 205 -2.92 14.16 5.60
CA CYS A 205 -4.20 13.54 5.95
C CYS A 205 -5.30 14.01 4.98
N LYS A 206 -6.12 13.05 4.51
CA LYS A 206 -7.31 13.33 3.66
C LYS A 206 -8.49 13.94 4.44
N GLN A 207 -8.35 14.15 5.74
CA GLN A 207 -9.34 14.64 6.71
C GLN A 207 -10.54 13.73 6.95
N VAL A 208 -11.03 13.08 5.90
CA VAL A 208 -12.15 12.13 5.94
C VAL A 208 -11.69 10.71 5.65
N VAL A 209 -12.51 9.75 6.05
CA VAL A 209 -12.30 8.32 5.85
C VAL A 209 -13.17 7.84 4.71
N ASP A 210 -12.64 6.92 3.92
CA ASP A 210 -13.38 6.22 2.87
C ASP A 210 -14.60 5.51 3.46
N TRP A 211 -15.75 5.63 2.78
CA TRP A 211 -17.02 5.02 3.20
C TRP A 211 -16.88 3.51 3.39
N LEU A 212 -16.00 2.89 2.59
CA LEU A 212 -15.69 1.47 2.58
C LEU A 212 -14.66 1.07 3.65
N SER A 213 -14.00 2.02 4.27
CA SER A 213 -12.99 1.72 5.28
C SER A 213 -13.65 1.24 6.56
N LYS A 214 -13.26 0.04 6.99
CA LYS A 214 -13.56 -0.51 8.33
C LYS A 214 -12.80 0.20 9.45
N LEU A 215 -11.75 0.94 9.10
CA LEU A 215 -10.91 1.67 10.04
C LEU A 215 -11.28 3.14 10.01
N ASN A 216 -11.31 3.79 11.17
CA ASN A 216 -11.55 5.23 11.31
C ASN A 216 -10.33 6.09 10.91
N THR A 217 -9.45 5.56 10.06
CA THR A 217 -8.21 6.22 9.65
C THR A 217 -8.08 6.24 8.13
N CYS A 218 -7.79 7.43 7.58
CA CYS A 218 -7.59 7.57 6.14
C CYS A 218 -6.35 6.80 5.66
N VAL A 219 -6.32 6.43 4.38
CA VAL A 219 -5.21 5.69 3.76
C VAL A 219 -3.86 6.39 4.00
N THR A 220 -3.80 7.72 3.92
CA THR A 220 -2.54 8.46 4.11
C THR A 220 -2.03 8.36 5.54
N CYS A 221 -2.91 8.48 6.55
CA CYS A 221 -2.52 8.26 7.93
C CYS A 221 -2.10 6.81 8.13
N ARG A 222 -2.87 5.81 7.68
CA ARG A 222 -2.51 4.38 7.81
C ARG A 222 -1.13 4.03 7.27
N ARG A 223 -0.70 4.67 6.17
CA ARG A 223 0.65 4.48 5.62
C ARG A 223 1.76 4.93 6.55
N VAL A 224 1.50 5.86 7.48
CA VAL A 224 2.45 6.23 8.54
C VAL A 224 2.78 5.01 9.41
N ASN A 225 1.77 4.19 9.73
CA ASN A 225 1.97 2.96 10.52
C ASN A 225 2.71 1.87 9.74
N ARG A 226 2.53 1.76 8.42
CA ARG A 226 3.25 0.77 7.59
C ARG A 226 4.77 0.98 7.50
N TYR A 227 5.27 2.13 7.93
CA TYR A 227 6.72 2.33 8.11
C TYR A 227 7.24 1.81 9.44
N ARG A 228 6.38 1.20 10.26
CA ARG A 228 6.81 0.11 11.12
C ARG A 228 7.30 -0.95 10.13
N LYS A 229 8.62 -0.95 9.83
CA LYS A 229 9.27 -2.25 9.72
C LYS A 229 8.73 -3.00 10.93
N PRO A 230 8.16 -4.20 10.79
CA PRO A 230 8.07 -5.05 11.96
C PRO A 230 9.43 -4.86 12.62
N GLN A 231 9.44 -4.31 13.84
CA GLN A 231 10.49 -4.79 14.70
C GLN A 231 10.20 -6.28 14.61
N GLU A 232 11.11 -7.00 13.94
CA GLU A 232 11.32 -8.38 14.32
C GLU A 232 11.35 -8.25 15.83
N GLU A 233 10.21 -8.55 16.45
CA GLU A 233 10.22 -8.94 17.84
C GLU A 233 11.28 -10.02 17.77
N ILE A 234 12.48 -9.64 18.23
CA ILE A 234 13.46 -10.60 18.65
C ILE A 234 12.66 -11.29 19.75
N ILE A 235 11.92 -12.32 19.34
CA ILE A 235 11.51 -13.39 20.22
C ILE A 235 12.87 -13.75 20.78
N GLU A 236 13.12 -13.37 22.03
CA GLU A 236 14.38 -13.72 22.67
C GLU A 236 14.57 -15.21 22.38
N ASP A 237 15.69 -15.55 21.72
CA ASP A 237 16.06 -16.85 21.15
C ASP A 237 16.22 -17.93 22.24
N SER A 238 15.37 -17.93 23.26
CA SER A 238 15.40 -18.82 24.40
C SER A 238 15.09 -20.26 24.01
N ASP A 239 14.33 -20.49 22.93
CA ASP A 239 13.97 -21.84 22.44
C ASP A 239 14.85 -22.30 21.26
N ASP A 240 15.56 -21.37 20.60
CA ASP A 240 16.43 -21.67 19.45
C ASP A 240 17.78 -22.28 19.86
N GLY A 241 18.21 -22.01 21.10
CA GLY A 241 19.40 -22.61 21.69
C GLY A 241 19.27 -24.12 21.82
N ASP A 242 18.11 -24.61 22.28
CA ASP A 242 17.88 -26.04 22.53
C ASP A 242 17.92 -26.87 21.25
N MET A 243 17.37 -26.36 20.15
CA MET A 243 17.45 -27.05 18.86
C MET A 243 18.86 -27.10 18.30
N THR A 244 19.63 -26.03 18.47
CA THR A 244 21.04 -26.01 18.03
C THR A 244 21.86 -27.04 18.80
N ILE A 245 21.66 -27.12 20.12
CA ILE A 245 22.30 -28.13 20.99
C ILE A 245 21.88 -29.55 20.60
N LEU A 246 20.60 -29.77 20.31
CA LEU A 246 20.10 -31.09 19.88
C LEU A 246 20.69 -31.51 18.54
N LEU A 247 20.78 -30.59 17.58
CA LEU A 247 21.39 -30.87 16.27
C LEU A 247 22.89 -31.17 16.39
N GLU A 248 23.61 -30.46 17.26
CA GLU A 248 25.03 -30.76 17.52
C GLU A 248 25.24 -32.12 18.18
N LYS A 249 24.34 -32.53 19.08
CA LYS A 249 24.38 -33.84 19.72
C LYS A 249 24.03 -34.99 18.77
N CYS A 250 22.99 -34.82 17.95
CA CYS A 250 22.50 -35.87 17.06
C CYS A 250 23.33 -35.98 15.77
N PHE A 251 23.90 -34.88 15.30
CA PHE A 251 24.67 -34.81 14.05
C PHE A 251 25.99 -34.05 14.26
N PRO A 252 26.93 -34.60 15.05
CA PRO A 252 28.16 -33.89 15.41
C PRO A 252 29.06 -33.60 14.20
N TYR A 253 28.94 -34.41 13.14
CA TYR A 253 29.71 -34.26 11.91
C TYR A 253 28.93 -33.57 10.77
N ALA A 254 27.71 -33.09 11.01
CA ALA A 254 26.97 -32.35 9.99
C ALA A 254 27.63 -31.00 9.75
N SER A 255 27.71 -30.60 8.47
CA SER A 255 28.14 -29.26 8.10
C SER A 255 27.13 -28.21 8.57
N ASP A 256 27.59 -26.97 8.73
CA ASP A 256 26.73 -25.85 9.13
C ASP A 256 25.57 -25.63 8.15
N ASP A 257 25.82 -25.81 6.85
CA ASP A 257 24.77 -25.77 5.81
C ASP A 257 23.67 -26.83 6.05
N MET A 258 24.07 -28.04 6.45
CA MET A 258 23.11 -29.11 6.75
C MET A 258 22.30 -28.78 8.02
N LYS A 259 22.94 -28.21 9.04
CA LYS A 259 22.26 -27.77 10.26
C LYS A 259 21.24 -26.66 9.97
N ILE A 260 21.62 -25.66 9.15
CA ILE A 260 20.73 -24.59 8.68
C ILE A 260 19.53 -25.18 7.92
N LEU A 261 19.78 -26.15 7.03
CA LEU A 261 18.72 -26.80 6.28
C LEU A 261 17.76 -27.56 7.20
N LEU A 262 18.27 -28.31 8.18
CA LEU A 262 17.46 -29.07 9.13
C LEU A 262 16.60 -28.16 10.02
N LYS A 263 17.16 -27.07 10.54
CA LYS A 263 16.39 -26.08 11.31
C LYS A 263 15.25 -25.51 10.47
N ALA A 264 15.53 -25.14 9.22
CA ALA A 264 14.50 -24.65 8.32
C ALA A 264 13.41 -25.69 7.99
N GLN A 265 13.76 -26.99 7.93
CA GLN A 265 12.75 -28.04 7.77
C GLN A 265 11.78 -28.08 8.96
N GLN A 266 12.29 -27.94 10.18
CA GLN A 266 11.46 -27.90 11.38
C GLN A 266 10.49 -26.71 11.38
N ASP A 267 10.97 -25.50 11.09
CA ASP A 267 10.14 -24.29 11.02
C ASP A 267 9.00 -24.47 10.01
N VAL A 268 9.33 -25.09 8.87
CA VAL A 268 8.39 -25.34 7.78
C VAL A 268 7.36 -26.42 8.14
N LEU A 269 7.72 -27.40 8.95
CA LEU A 269 6.81 -28.41 9.49
C LEU A 269 5.87 -27.84 10.56
N GLN A 270 6.33 -26.87 11.35
CA GLN A 270 5.50 -26.20 12.37
C GLN A 270 4.52 -25.18 11.77
N ALA A 271 4.76 -24.70 10.55
CA ALA A 271 3.86 -23.78 9.88
C ALA A 271 2.49 -24.44 9.56
N LYS A 272 1.39 -23.83 10.02
CA LYS A 272 0.00 -24.34 9.90
C LYS A 272 -0.55 -24.48 8.45
N GLY A 273 0.28 -24.31 7.42
CA GLY A 273 -0.16 -24.46 6.03
C GLY A 273 0.95 -24.29 4.98
N ALA A 274 0.76 -24.92 3.81
CA ALA A 274 1.72 -24.90 2.71
C ALA A 274 1.98 -23.50 2.13
N THR A 275 0.98 -22.61 2.18
CA THR A 275 1.04 -21.25 1.62
C THR A 275 1.78 -20.25 2.51
N GLY A 276 2.05 -20.59 3.77
CA GLY A 276 2.70 -19.71 4.76
C GLY A 276 4.20 -19.93 4.92
N ARG A 277 4.79 -20.88 4.20
CA ARG A 277 6.20 -21.29 4.38
C ARG A 277 7.15 -20.16 3.96
N ARG A 278 8.00 -19.73 4.88
CA ARG A 278 9.06 -18.74 4.64
C ARG A 278 10.41 -19.43 4.74
N TYR A 279 11.30 -19.13 3.81
CA TYR A 279 12.66 -19.65 3.82
C TYR A 279 13.63 -18.51 4.06
N GLY A 280 14.58 -18.72 4.97
CA GLY A 280 15.70 -17.80 5.18
C GLY A 280 16.61 -17.71 3.95
N ASN A 281 17.36 -16.62 3.82
CA ASN A 281 18.25 -16.40 2.67
C ASN A 281 19.32 -17.49 2.53
N ASP A 282 19.83 -18.03 3.64
CA ASP A 282 20.86 -19.07 3.63
C ASP A 282 20.31 -20.38 3.05
N VAL A 283 19.10 -20.77 3.44
CA VAL A 283 18.38 -21.93 2.88
C VAL A 283 18.15 -21.77 1.38
N ILE A 284 17.75 -20.57 0.95
CA ILE A 284 17.59 -20.26 -0.48
C ILE A 284 18.92 -20.41 -1.21
N SER A 285 20.03 -19.92 -0.64
CA SER A 285 21.38 -20.02 -1.22
C SER A 285 21.84 -21.48 -1.36
N ILE A 286 21.65 -22.28 -0.31
CA ILE A 286 21.95 -23.73 -0.32
C ILE A 286 21.11 -24.44 -1.38
N CYS A 287 19.80 -24.17 -1.43
CA CYS A 287 18.90 -24.76 -2.41
C CYS A 287 19.25 -24.35 -3.85
N GLN A 288 19.68 -23.11 -4.08
CA GLN A 288 20.17 -22.66 -5.38
C GLN A 288 21.45 -23.42 -5.78
N SER A 289 22.41 -23.53 -4.86
CA SER A 289 23.66 -24.25 -5.09
C SER A 289 23.42 -25.73 -5.42
N LEU A 290 22.54 -26.38 -4.65
CA LEU A 290 22.13 -27.77 -4.89
C LEU A 290 21.48 -27.94 -6.27
N ARG A 291 20.54 -27.04 -6.62
CA ARG A 291 19.87 -27.06 -7.92
C ARG A 291 20.82 -26.77 -9.09
N LEU A 292 21.80 -25.88 -8.93
CA LEU A 292 22.79 -25.56 -9.96
C LEU A 292 23.72 -26.74 -10.23
N ARG A 293 24.10 -27.48 -9.18
CA ARG A 293 24.96 -28.67 -9.31
C ARG A 293 24.21 -29.90 -9.83
N SER A 294 22.97 -30.11 -9.39
CA SER A 294 22.13 -31.23 -9.84
C SER A 294 20.65 -30.83 -9.88
N PRO A 295 20.16 -30.32 -11.02
CA PRO A 295 18.76 -29.93 -11.17
C PRO A 295 17.79 -31.10 -10.96
N LEU A 296 18.14 -32.29 -11.49
CA LEU A 296 17.32 -33.49 -11.35
C LEU A 296 17.30 -33.99 -9.91
N GLY A 297 18.46 -33.99 -9.22
CA GLY A 297 18.53 -34.36 -7.81
C GLY A 297 17.71 -33.43 -6.92
N TYR A 298 17.74 -32.13 -7.18
CA TYR A 298 16.92 -31.15 -6.47
C TYR A 298 15.41 -31.42 -6.65
N GLU A 299 14.98 -31.67 -7.90
CA GLU A 299 13.58 -31.95 -8.21
C GLU A 299 13.11 -33.29 -7.60
N PHE A 300 13.97 -34.31 -7.62
CA PHE A 300 13.69 -35.58 -6.94
C PHE A 300 13.50 -35.37 -5.43
N LEU A 301 14.44 -34.70 -4.75
CA LEU A 301 14.36 -34.44 -3.31
C LEU A 301 13.10 -33.63 -2.96
N ARG A 302 12.77 -32.62 -3.76
CA ARG A 302 11.55 -31.82 -3.55
C ARG A 302 10.28 -32.63 -3.76
N ARG A 303 10.19 -33.41 -4.85
CA ARG A 303 8.99 -34.19 -5.20
C ARG A 303 8.78 -35.40 -4.28
N SER A 304 9.88 -35.99 -3.79
CA SER A 304 9.83 -37.11 -2.86
C SER A 304 9.19 -36.76 -1.51
N GLY A 305 9.13 -35.46 -1.17
CA GLY A 305 8.64 -35.00 0.12
C GLY A 305 9.58 -35.27 1.29
N ILE A 306 10.75 -35.90 1.04
CA ILE A 306 11.80 -36.13 2.06
C ILE A 306 12.29 -34.80 2.62
N LEU A 307 12.45 -33.80 1.74
CA LEU A 307 12.77 -32.43 2.12
C LEU A 307 11.71 -31.49 1.59
N ILE A 308 11.20 -30.61 2.46
CA ILE A 308 10.32 -29.52 2.10
C ILE A 308 11.18 -28.37 1.58
N LEU A 309 11.45 -28.41 0.27
CA LEU A 309 12.29 -27.43 -0.41
C LEU A 309 11.45 -26.34 -1.11
N PRO A 310 12.01 -25.13 -1.32
CA PRO A 310 11.39 -24.09 -2.13
C PRO A 310 11.01 -24.57 -3.53
N THR A 311 9.96 -23.98 -4.12
CA THR A 311 9.61 -24.28 -5.52
C THR A 311 10.62 -23.64 -6.48
N ARG A 312 10.70 -24.16 -7.71
CA ARG A 312 11.56 -23.61 -8.77
C ARG A 312 11.28 -22.11 -9.00
N ARG A 313 10.00 -21.74 -9.03
CA ARG A 313 9.53 -20.35 -9.18
C ARG A 313 10.00 -19.49 -8.00
N HIS A 314 9.98 -20.04 -6.78
CA HIS A 314 10.48 -19.35 -5.60
C HIS A 314 11.99 -19.09 -5.71
N LEU A 315 12.81 -20.10 -6.02
CA LEU A 315 14.26 -19.90 -6.19
C LEU A 315 14.60 -18.88 -7.28
N LYS A 316 13.88 -18.90 -8.41
CA LYS A 316 14.07 -17.93 -9.51
C LYS A 316 13.80 -16.48 -9.11
N ARG A 317 12.82 -16.25 -8.23
CA ARG A 317 12.56 -14.89 -7.69
C ARG A 317 13.78 -14.34 -6.95
N TYR A 318 14.56 -15.19 -6.28
CA TYR A 318 15.74 -14.80 -5.52
C TYR A 318 17.02 -14.71 -6.37
N THR A 319 17.23 -15.58 -7.36
CA THR A 319 18.37 -15.44 -8.30
C THR A 319 18.33 -14.09 -9.04
N ASN A 320 17.12 -13.65 -9.40
CA ASN A 320 16.90 -12.36 -10.07
C ASN A 320 17.09 -11.15 -9.14
N VAL A 321 17.32 -11.36 -7.84
CA VAL A 321 17.71 -10.32 -6.89
C VAL A 321 19.24 -10.20 -6.81
N VAL A 322 19.96 -11.33 -6.80
CA VAL A 322 21.44 -11.38 -6.60
C VAL A 322 22.23 -10.94 -7.84
N LEU A 323 21.77 -11.27 -9.06
CA LEU A 323 22.44 -10.85 -10.30
C LEU A 323 22.43 -9.33 -10.54
N LYS A 324 21.74 -8.55 -9.70
CA LYS A 324 21.68 -7.08 -9.77
C LYS A 324 22.90 -6.38 -9.16
N ASP A 325 23.71 -7.09 -8.37
CA ASP A 325 24.84 -6.52 -7.62
C ASP A 325 26.21 -6.81 -8.26
N ILE A 326 26.26 -7.55 -9.38
CA ILE A 326 27.49 -7.74 -10.14
C ILE A 326 27.56 -6.61 -11.18
N PRO A 327 28.54 -5.68 -11.10
CA PRO A 327 28.74 -4.68 -12.13
C PRO A 327 29.12 -5.40 -13.44
N THR A 328 28.26 -5.31 -14.45
CA THR A 328 28.54 -5.80 -15.79
C THR A 328 29.79 -5.10 -16.31
N CYS A 329 30.86 -5.86 -16.55
CA CYS A 329 32.03 -5.40 -17.30
C CYS A 329 31.55 -5.02 -18.70
N THR A 330 31.52 -3.71 -18.98
CA THR A 330 31.29 -3.20 -20.33
C THR A 330 32.50 -3.55 -21.20
N GLU A 331 32.24 -4.34 -22.23
CA GLU A 331 33.12 -4.62 -23.35
C GLU A 331 33.59 -3.30 -23.98
N SER A 332 34.91 -3.10 -24.03
CA SER A 332 35.54 -2.07 -24.84
C SER A 332 35.71 -2.58 -26.26
N SER A 333 34.84 -2.14 -27.18
CA SER A 333 35.12 -2.17 -28.61
C SER A 333 36.16 -1.08 -28.93
N ASN A 334 37.38 -1.47 -29.30
CA ASN A 334 38.29 -0.64 -30.08
C ASN A 334 38.97 -1.50 -31.15
N ALA A 335 38.62 -1.22 -32.41
CA ALA A 335 39.37 -1.63 -33.59
C ALA A 335 40.59 -0.68 -33.80
N PRO A 336 41.61 -1.08 -34.58
CA PRO A 336 42.98 -0.60 -34.40
C PRO A 336 43.33 0.61 -35.27
N SER A 337 44.15 1.50 -34.74
CA SER A 337 44.92 2.47 -35.53
C SER A 337 46.37 2.54 -35.04
N LYS A 338 47.24 2.94 -35.95
CA LYS A 338 48.64 2.53 -36.10
C LYS A 338 49.62 3.29 -35.19
N ALA A 339 50.73 2.58 -34.91
CA ALA A 339 52.13 3.04 -34.84
C ALA A 339 52.51 4.23 -33.93
N GLY A 340 53.37 3.94 -32.94
CA GLY A 340 54.12 4.94 -32.18
C GLY A 340 55.12 4.30 -31.23
N LYS A 341 56.41 4.38 -31.59
CA LYS A 341 57.61 3.81 -30.95
C LYS A 341 57.91 4.32 -29.53
N HIS A 342 58.58 3.45 -28.75
CA HIS A 342 59.64 3.69 -27.72
C HIS A 342 59.29 4.63 -26.53
N THR A 343 59.77 4.47 -25.29
CA THR A 343 61.08 4.01 -24.78
C THR A 343 60.98 3.72 -23.27
N MET A 344 61.93 2.91 -22.78
CA MET A 344 62.14 2.54 -21.37
C MET A 344 62.69 3.68 -20.51
N ASN A 345 62.44 3.59 -19.20
CA ASN A 345 63.36 3.74 -18.05
C ASN A 345 62.59 4.24 -16.82
N LYS A 346 63.02 4.10 -15.56
CA LYS A 346 63.92 3.22 -14.80
C LYS A 346 63.97 3.88 -13.41
N GLU A 347 64.09 3.07 -12.36
CA GLU A 347 64.69 3.43 -11.06
C GLU A 347 63.96 4.43 -10.12
N VAL A 348 63.53 4.02 -8.92
CA VAL A 348 64.29 3.71 -7.68
C VAL A 348 64.69 4.97 -6.89
N GLY A 349 64.33 4.97 -5.60
CA GLY A 349 65.01 5.73 -4.55
C GLY A 349 64.03 6.23 -3.49
N LYS A 350 63.96 5.62 -2.30
CA LYS A 350 64.82 5.89 -1.11
C LYS A 350 64.61 7.31 -0.57
N LEU A 351 64.63 7.61 0.72
CA LEU A 351 64.65 6.94 2.03
C LEU A 351 64.83 8.11 3.02
N LYS A 352 64.36 7.94 4.26
CA LYS A 352 64.84 8.64 5.48
C LYS A 352 64.48 10.14 5.56
N GLY A 353 64.18 10.71 6.71
CA GLY A 353 64.19 10.18 8.07
C GLY A 353 64.56 11.30 9.06
N LYS A 354 63.87 11.30 10.20
CA LYS A 354 64.26 11.81 11.53
C LYS A 354 64.47 13.33 11.70
N VAL A 355 63.92 13.83 12.82
CA VAL A 355 64.57 14.58 13.94
C VAL A 355 63.40 15.09 14.83
N LYS A 356 63.13 14.47 15.99
CA LYS A 356 63.65 14.69 17.36
C LYS A 356 63.25 16.03 18.03
N LYS A 357 62.71 15.86 19.26
CA LYS A 357 62.71 16.77 20.43
C LYS A 357 61.78 18.00 20.33
N SER A 358 61.14 18.52 21.39
CA SER A 358 61.13 18.18 22.82
C SER A 358 60.05 19.01 23.54
N LYS A 359 59.57 18.46 24.66
CA LYS A 359 59.17 19.12 25.93
C LYS A 359 58.25 20.34 25.90
N GLY A 360 56.99 20.05 26.25
CA GLY A 360 56.13 20.65 27.28
C GLY A 360 56.26 22.12 27.67
N VAL A 361 55.10 22.80 27.81
CA VAL A 361 54.86 23.83 28.84
C VAL A 361 53.33 24.06 29.02
N LYS A 362 52.93 24.03 30.29
CA LYS A 362 51.84 24.71 31.02
C LYS A 362 50.49 24.98 30.34
N ARG A 363 49.48 24.33 30.95
CA ARG A 363 48.05 24.70 30.95
C ARG A 363 47.87 26.14 31.46
N LYS A 364 47.22 27.00 30.66
CA LYS A 364 46.45 28.15 31.14
C LYS A 364 45.06 28.12 30.52
N ARG A 365 44.05 28.11 31.41
CA ARG A 365 42.63 28.29 31.12
C ARG A 365 42.43 29.60 30.37
N GLY A 366 41.84 29.54 29.19
CA GLY A 366 41.32 30.68 28.45
C GLY A 366 39.91 30.37 27.95
N LYS A 367 38.91 31.07 28.51
CA LYS A 367 37.56 31.16 27.95
C LYS A 367 37.66 31.67 26.51
N ARG A 368 37.13 30.93 25.54
CA ARG A 368 36.95 31.40 24.16
C ARG A 368 35.48 31.24 23.74
N LYS A 369 34.87 32.39 23.49
CA LYS A 369 33.65 32.56 22.69
C LYS A 369 33.95 32.19 21.23
N MET A 370 32.86 31.85 20.52
CA MET A 370 32.70 31.69 19.07
C MET A 370 33.27 30.40 18.46
N ASN A 371 32.43 29.58 17.81
CA ASN A 371 32.06 29.86 16.42
C ASN A 371 30.98 28.90 15.89
N LYS A 372 30.00 29.49 15.21
CA LYS A 372 28.96 28.81 14.43
C LYS A 372 29.64 28.08 13.25
N LYS A 373 29.85 26.77 13.35
CA LYS A 373 30.21 25.95 12.17
C LYS A 373 28.94 25.47 11.47
N LYS A 374 28.58 26.18 10.40
CA LYS A 374 27.84 25.62 9.26
C LYS A 374 28.71 24.52 8.65
N GLY A 375 28.29 23.27 8.79
CA GLY A 375 28.91 22.12 8.14
C GLY A 375 27.83 21.27 7.47
N LYS A 376 27.73 21.41 6.15
CA LYS A 376 26.83 20.65 5.27
C LYS A 376 27.16 19.15 5.36
N GLY A 377 26.13 18.33 5.52
CA GLY A 377 26.23 16.88 5.43
C GLY A 377 24.86 16.23 5.21
N LYS A 378 24.14 16.66 4.16
CA LYS A 378 22.93 15.96 3.72
C LYS A 378 23.34 14.66 3.04
N GLY A 379 23.49 13.59 3.82
CA GLY A 379 23.48 12.22 3.29
C GLY A 379 22.09 11.93 2.74
N LYS A 380 21.86 12.23 1.45
CA LYS A 380 20.71 11.70 0.72
C LYS A 380 20.94 10.21 0.56
N GLY A 381 20.34 9.39 1.42
CA GLY A 381 20.20 7.96 1.14
C GLY A 381 19.56 7.80 -0.23
N LYS A 382 20.34 7.29 -1.20
CA LYS A 382 19.85 6.94 -2.53
C LYS A 382 18.71 5.96 -2.33
N LYS A 383 17.49 6.36 -2.69
CA LYS A 383 16.40 5.39 -2.88
C LYS A 383 16.90 4.40 -3.93
N SER A 384 16.94 3.11 -3.61
CA SER A 384 17.23 2.09 -4.60
C SER A 384 16.23 2.26 -5.75
N LYS A 385 16.74 2.49 -6.96
CA LYS A 385 15.90 2.55 -8.16
C LYS A 385 15.20 1.20 -8.28
N ARG A 386 13.88 1.20 -8.49
CA ARG A 386 13.18 -0.03 -8.88
C ARG A 386 13.82 -0.47 -10.20
N VAL A 387 14.38 -1.68 -10.22
CA VAL A 387 14.98 -2.24 -11.43
C VAL A 387 13.86 -2.47 -12.44
N GLN A 388 14.01 -1.85 -13.60
CA GLN A 388 13.15 -1.97 -14.77
C GLN A 388 13.83 -2.97 -15.72
N TRP A 389 13.09 -3.97 -16.19
CA TRP A 389 13.59 -4.97 -17.15
C TRP A 389 12.96 -4.72 -18.51
N PRO A 390 13.72 -4.68 -19.62
CA PRO A 390 13.13 -4.55 -20.95
C PRO A 390 12.31 -5.81 -21.28
N CYS A 391 11.11 -5.60 -21.80
CA CYS A 391 10.24 -6.66 -22.28
C CYS A 391 10.81 -7.29 -23.55
N GLY A 392 10.91 -8.62 -23.62
CA GLY A 392 11.33 -9.32 -24.83
C GLY A 392 10.38 -9.17 -26.02
N GLY A 393 9.12 -8.77 -25.79
CA GLY A 393 8.13 -8.55 -26.84
C GLY A 393 8.09 -7.12 -27.37
N CYS A 394 8.00 -6.13 -26.48
CA CYS A 394 7.83 -4.72 -26.87
C CYS A 394 9.03 -3.80 -26.53
N CYS A 395 10.11 -4.35 -25.96
CA CYS A 395 11.30 -3.62 -25.50
C CYS A 395 11.06 -2.55 -24.41
N ASN A 396 9.81 -2.32 -23.98
CA ASN A 396 9.49 -1.39 -22.89
C ASN A 396 9.73 -1.99 -21.51
N GLU A 397 9.84 -1.14 -20.50
CA GLU A 397 10.14 -1.54 -19.12
C GLU A 397 8.99 -2.32 -18.45
N CYS A 398 9.32 -3.49 -17.89
CA CYS A 398 8.45 -4.31 -17.07
C CYS A 398 8.45 -3.80 -15.63
N SER A 399 7.33 -3.22 -15.19
CA SER A 399 7.17 -2.73 -13.80
C SER A 399 6.07 -3.45 -13.02
N VAL A 400 5.08 -4.03 -13.71
CA VAL A 400 3.96 -4.81 -13.16
C VAL A 400 3.50 -5.83 -14.23
N ASP A 401 2.91 -6.95 -13.81
CA ASP A 401 2.26 -7.96 -14.68
C ASP A 401 3.15 -8.53 -15.79
N CYS A 402 4.25 -9.17 -15.37
CA CYS A 402 5.22 -9.79 -16.26
C CYS A 402 5.57 -11.22 -15.85
N VAL A 403 5.84 -12.07 -16.84
CA VAL A 403 6.33 -13.45 -16.68
C VAL A 403 7.75 -13.54 -17.23
N CYS A 404 8.58 -14.37 -16.60
CA CYS A 404 9.94 -14.64 -17.03
C CYS A 404 9.98 -16.01 -17.74
N CYS A 405 10.52 -16.07 -18.95
CA CYS A 405 10.68 -17.31 -19.71
C CYS A 405 11.56 -18.29 -18.94
N ASP A 406 11.11 -19.53 -18.79
CA ASP A 406 11.83 -20.51 -17.98
C ASP A 406 13.14 -21.00 -18.59
N SER A 407 13.29 -20.84 -19.92
CA SER A 407 14.47 -21.18 -20.71
C SER A 407 15.43 -19.98 -20.88
N CYS A 408 15.00 -18.91 -21.57
CA CYS A 408 15.89 -17.78 -21.89
C CYS A 408 16.00 -16.69 -20.82
N SER A 409 15.23 -16.77 -19.73
CA SER A 409 15.21 -15.78 -18.63
C SER A 409 14.81 -14.34 -19.02
N ILE A 410 14.28 -14.12 -20.23
CA ILE A 410 13.74 -12.83 -20.68
C ILE A 410 12.36 -12.59 -20.06
N TRP A 411 12.06 -11.34 -19.68
CA TRP A 411 10.78 -10.92 -19.11
C TRP A 411 9.82 -10.44 -20.19
N PHE A 412 8.54 -10.75 -20.05
CA PHE A 412 7.49 -10.37 -20.98
C PHE A 412 6.29 -9.82 -20.22
N HIS A 413 5.67 -8.73 -20.71
CA HIS A 413 4.38 -8.29 -20.16
C HIS A 413 3.31 -9.32 -20.52
N TYR A 414 2.35 -9.55 -19.63
CA TYR A 414 1.21 -10.41 -19.91
C TYR A 414 0.47 -9.96 -21.19
N GLN A 415 0.30 -8.65 -21.37
CA GLN A 415 -0.31 -8.06 -22.55
C GLN A 415 0.48 -8.32 -23.84
N CYS A 416 1.82 -8.36 -23.79
CA CYS A 416 2.66 -8.70 -24.95
C CYS A 416 2.54 -10.17 -25.36
N LEU A 417 2.01 -11.01 -24.47
CA LEU A 417 1.80 -12.44 -24.69
C LEU A 417 0.33 -12.80 -24.92
N GLY A 418 -0.58 -11.82 -24.87
CA GLY A 418 -2.02 -12.07 -24.91
C GLY A 418 -2.55 -12.81 -23.66
N LEU A 419 -1.80 -12.84 -22.56
CA LEU A 419 -2.25 -13.43 -21.31
C LEU A 419 -3.15 -12.43 -20.58
N ASN A 420 -4.39 -12.83 -20.31
CA ASN A 420 -5.21 -12.14 -19.33
C ASN A 420 -4.65 -12.52 -17.96
N GLY A 421 -4.39 -11.55 -17.06
CA GLY A 421 -3.62 -11.75 -15.82
C GLY A 421 -4.22 -12.70 -14.76
N ASP A 422 -5.04 -13.66 -15.16
CA ASP A 422 -5.55 -14.74 -14.34
C ASP A 422 -4.40 -15.70 -14.03
N GLU A 423 -3.90 -15.66 -12.79
CA GLU A 423 -2.75 -16.44 -12.30
C GLU A 423 -2.89 -17.96 -12.51
N ALA A 424 -4.12 -18.46 -12.73
CA ALA A 424 -4.44 -19.88 -12.86
C ALA A 424 -3.82 -20.56 -14.10
N GLU A 425 -3.61 -19.84 -15.22
CA GLU A 425 -2.94 -20.42 -16.40
C GLU A 425 -1.42 -20.52 -16.23
N LEU A 426 -0.86 -19.88 -15.20
CA LEU A 426 0.57 -19.89 -14.89
C LEU A 426 0.91 -20.79 -13.69
N GLU A 427 -0.09 -21.50 -13.14
CA GLU A 427 0.08 -22.44 -12.03
C GLU A 427 0.12 -23.88 -12.56
N GLY A 428 1.32 -24.40 -12.83
CA GLY A 428 1.52 -25.84 -12.97
C GLY A 428 2.67 -26.26 -13.89
N GLU A 429 2.96 -25.47 -14.91
CA GLU A 429 3.90 -25.87 -15.97
C GLU A 429 4.99 -24.82 -16.21
N GLU A 430 6.12 -25.26 -16.76
CA GLU A 430 7.20 -24.37 -17.20
C GLU A 430 6.67 -23.41 -18.26
N TRP A 431 6.74 -22.10 -18.02
CA TRP A 431 6.33 -21.12 -19.01
C TRP A 431 7.50 -20.81 -19.94
N LEU A 432 7.36 -21.19 -21.21
CA LEU A 432 8.32 -20.89 -22.27
C LEU A 432 7.77 -19.79 -23.19
N CYS A 433 8.60 -18.82 -23.58
CA CYS A 433 8.23 -17.85 -24.62
C CYS A 433 8.06 -18.57 -25.97
N SER A 434 7.39 -17.94 -26.94
CA SER A 434 7.13 -18.47 -28.28
C SER A 434 8.39 -18.99 -28.97
N GLU A 435 9.51 -18.27 -28.86
CA GLU A 435 10.80 -18.69 -29.43
C GLU A 435 11.35 -19.96 -28.75
N CYS A 436 11.29 -20.01 -27.41
CA CYS A 436 11.77 -21.18 -26.66
C CYS A 436 10.85 -22.40 -26.84
N LYS A 437 9.55 -22.18 -27.06
CA LYS A 437 8.60 -23.24 -27.44
C LYS A 437 8.95 -23.81 -28.80
N SER A 438 9.24 -22.95 -29.78
CA SER A 438 9.62 -23.38 -31.14
C SER A 438 10.91 -24.19 -31.14
N LYS A 439 11.96 -23.69 -30.47
CA LYS A 439 13.24 -24.41 -30.33
C LYS A 439 13.12 -25.77 -29.64
N LYS A 440 12.17 -25.91 -28.71
CA LYS A 440 11.92 -27.18 -28.02
C LYS A 440 11.21 -28.18 -28.94
N ALA A 441 10.27 -27.72 -29.76
CA ALA A 441 9.59 -28.56 -30.74
C ALA A 441 10.54 -29.07 -31.84
N ASP A 442 11.50 -28.25 -32.26
CA ASP A 442 12.48 -28.63 -33.28
C ASP A 442 13.55 -29.61 -32.76
N GLY A 443 13.77 -29.64 -31.44
CA GLY A 443 14.79 -30.48 -30.78
C GLY A 443 14.34 -31.91 -30.44
N ASP A 444 13.04 -32.22 -30.53
CA ASP A 444 12.48 -33.56 -30.26
C ASP A 444 12.32 -34.41 -31.55
N VAL A 445 12.92 -33.99 -32.68
CA VAL A 445 12.95 -34.73 -33.97
C VAL A 445 14.36 -35.28 -34.26
N ALA A 446 15.03 -35.83 -33.25
CA ALA A 446 16.32 -36.51 -33.41
C ALA A 446 16.29 -37.92 -32.80
#